data_AF-A0A3C1M3R1-F1
#
_entry.id   AF-A0A3C1M3R1-F1
#
_cell.length_a   1.000
_cell.length_b   1.000
_cell.length_c   1.000
_cell.angle_alpha   90.00
_cell.angle_beta   90.00
_cell.angle_gamma   90.00
#
_symmetry.space_group_name_H-M   'P 1'
#
loop_
_entity.id
_entity.type
_entity.pdbx_description
1 polymer ?
#
loop_
_entity_poly.entity_id
_entity_poly.type
_entity_poly.pdbx_seq_one_letter_code
_entity_poly.pdbx_strand_id
1 'polypeptide(L)'
;TTKGKGYSYAEEDKVGYHAQNSFDLATGKAKASSSSSKPKPPSYSKVFAETLVALAEQDKRIVGITAAMATGTGLDKLQQKLPEQYVDVGIAEQHAVTLAAGMATQGMRPVAAIYSTF
;
A
#
# COMPACT_ATOMS: atom_id res chain seq x y z
N THR A 1 21.87 -9.68 2.38
CA THR A 1 21.41 -10.47 1.21
C THR A 1 20.92 -9.53 0.13
N THR A 2 20.69 -10.01 -1.10
CA THR A 2 20.03 -9.22 -2.16
C THR A 2 18.61 -9.76 -2.35
N LYS A 3 17.59 -8.92 -2.20
CA LYS A 3 16.20 -9.34 -2.44
C LYS A 3 16.04 -9.70 -3.92
N GLY A 4 15.52 -10.89 -4.21
CA GLY A 4 15.43 -11.44 -5.56
C GLY A 4 16.71 -12.09 -6.10
N LYS A 5 17.74 -12.31 -5.27
CA LYS A 5 19.05 -12.80 -5.73
C LYS A 5 18.93 -14.04 -6.62
N GLY A 6 19.60 -14.00 -7.77
CA GLY A 6 19.63 -15.12 -8.73
C GLY A 6 18.57 -15.03 -9.81
N TYR A 7 17.72 -14.01 -9.80
CA TYR A 7 16.73 -13.75 -10.83
C TYR A 7 16.66 -12.26 -11.14
N SER A 8 17.25 -11.82 -12.26
CA SER A 8 17.47 -10.42 -12.61
C SER A 8 16.19 -9.58 -12.52
N TYR A 9 15.08 -10.08 -13.05
CA TYR A 9 13.79 -9.38 -13.01
C TYR A 9 13.29 -9.12 -11.57
N ALA A 10 13.55 -10.02 -10.62
CA ALA A 10 13.20 -9.81 -9.21
C ALA A 10 14.24 -8.98 -8.44
N GLU A 11 15.51 -8.97 -8.87
CA GLU A 11 16.53 -8.05 -8.33
C GLU A 11 16.22 -6.60 -8.72
N GLU A 12 15.70 -6.38 -9.94
CA GLU A 12 15.28 -5.07 -10.47
C GLU A 12 13.95 -4.60 -9.85
N ASP A 13 12.89 -5.41 -9.90
CA ASP A 13 11.57 -5.08 -9.33
C ASP A 13 11.30 -5.84 -8.03
N LYS A 14 11.98 -5.40 -6.97
CA LYS A 14 11.90 -6.01 -5.63
C LYS A 14 10.52 -5.92 -4.97
N VAL A 15 9.65 -5.01 -5.43
CA VAL A 15 8.32 -4.76 -4.88
C VAL A 15 7.30 -5.62 -5.63
N GLY A 16 7.27 -5.57 -6.97
CA GLY A 16 6.37 -6.39 -7.77
C GLY A 16 6.66 -7.88 -7.63
N TYR A 17 7.91 -8.28 -7.47
CA TYR A 17 8.29 -9.67 -7.19
C TYR A 17 8.18 -10.11 -5.74
N HIS A 18 7.74 -9.23 -4.83
CA HIS A 18 7.42 -9.66 -3.47
C HIS A 18 6.16 -10.53 -3.42
N ALA A 19 5.19 -10.26 -4.30
CA ALA A 19 3.94 -10.99 -4.42
C ALA A 19 3.49 -11.07 -5.90
N GLN A 20 4.26 -11.77 -6.72
CA GLN A 20 4.00 -11.90 -8.15
C GLN A 20 3.01 -13.03 -8.46
N ASN A 21 2.12 -12.79 -9.42
CA ASN A 21 1.25 -13.83 -9.99
C ASN A 21 2.06 -14.82 -10.85
N SER A 22 1.45 -15.85 -11.42
CA SER A 22 2.17 -16.74 -12.35
C SER A 22 2.83 -15.93 -13.48
N PHE A 23 4.13 -16.13 -13.71
CA PHE A 23 4.92 -15.43 -14.71
C PHE A 23 5.77 -16.41 -15.52
N ASP A 24 6.26 -15.96 -16.66
CA ASP A 24 7.21 -16.69 -17.49
C ASP A 24 8.64 -16.46 -16.98
N LEU A 25 9.35 -17.54 -16.66
CA LEU A 25 10.69 -17.49 -16.04
C LEU A 25 11.76 -16.90 -16.97
N ALA A 26 11.62 -17.05 -18.29
CA ALA A 26 12.62 -16.57 -19.23
C ALA A 26 12.49 -15.06 -19.47
N THR A 27 11.26 -14.54 -19.39
CA THR A 27 10.94 -13.15 -19.76
C THR A 27 10.57 -12.26 -18.58
N GLY A 28 10.29 -12.83 -17.41
CA GLY A 28 9.79 -12.11 -16.24
C GLY A 28 8.40 -11.50 -16.42
N LYS A 29 7.69 -11.83 -17.48
CA LYS A 29 6.36 -11.27 -17.75
C LYS A 29 5.30 -12.09 -17.04
N ALA A 30 4.38 -11.41 -16.38
CA ALA A 30 3.17 -12.04 -15.85
C ALA A 30 2.45 -12.79 -16.97
N LYS A 31 2.10 -14.05 -16.73
CA LYS A 31 1.26 -14.79 -17.65
C LYS A 31 -0.10 -14.11 -17.69
N ALA A 32 -0.67 -14.00 -18.88
CA ALA A 32 -2.03 -13.48 -19.02
C ALA A 32 -2.94 -14.30 -18.10
N SER A 33 -3.53 -13.66 -17.10
CA SER A 33 -4.60 -14.30 -16.33
C SER A 33 -5.67 -14.67 -17.34
N SER A 34 -6.21 -15.88 -17.28
CA SER A 34 -7.37 -16.30 -18.05
C SER A 34 -8.61 -15.51 -17.60
N SER A 35 -8.62 -14.19 -17.80
CA SER A 35 -9.75 -13.33 -17.48
C SER A 35 -10.66 -13.29 -18.68
N SER A 36 -11.88 -13.75 -18.44
CA SER A 36 -13.06 -13.46 -19.25
C SER A 36 -13.08 -11.99 -19.69
N SER A 37 -13.67 -11.73 -20.86
CA SER A 37 -13.79 -10.41 -21.51
C SER A 37 -14.57 -9.34 -20.72
N LYS A 38 -14.97 -9.61 -19.47
CA LYS A 38 -15.74 -8.69 -18.63
C LYS A 38 -14.82 -7.87 -17.72
N PRO A 39 -15.10 -6.57 -17.52
CA PRO A 39 -14.38 -5.75 -16.55
C PRO A 39 -14.48 -6.37 -15.16
N LYS A 40 -13.34 -6.54 -14.48
CA LYS A 40 -13.33 -6.95 -13.07
C LYS A 40 -13.71 -5.76 -12.19
N PRO A 41 -14.50 -5.96 -11.11
CA PRO A 41 -14.72 -4.91 -10.14
C PRO A 41 -13.38 -4.47 -9.50
N PRO A 42 -13.28 -3.21 -9.03
CA PRO A 42 -12.09 -2.74 -8.33
C PRO A 42 -11.90 -3.51 -7.01
N SER A 43 -10.65 -3.62 -6.55
CA SER A 43 -10.37 -4.16 -5.21
C SER A 43 -10.82 -3.18 -4.12
N TYR A 44 -11.11 -3.68 -2.92
CA TYR A 44 -11.42 -2.83 -1.77
C TYR A 44 -10.29 -1.86 -1.44
N SER A 45 -9.02 -2.31 -1.47
CA SER A 45 -7.86 -1.41 -1.27
C SER A 45 -7.82 -0.28 -2.30
N LYS A 46 -8.21 -0.55 -3.55
CA LYS A 46 -8.26 0.50 -4.59
C LYS A 46 -9.31 1.55 -4.25
N VAL A 47 -10.53 1.12 -3.91
CA VAL A 47 -11.63 2.03 -3.55
C VAL A 47 -11.28 2.81 -2.28
N PHE A 48 -10.73 2.15 -1.26
CA PHE A 48 -10.27 2.78 -0.02
C PHE A 48 -9.23 3.87 -0.29
N ALA A 49 -8.17 3.56 -1.04
CA ALA A 49 -7.09 4.49 -1.32
C ALA A 49 -7.55 5.71 -2.13
N GLU A 50 -8.34 5.48 -3.18
CA GLU A 50 -8.89 6.58 -4.00
C GLU A 50 -9.78 7.50 -3.18
N THR A 51 -10.62 6.92 -2.32
CA THR A 51 -11.48 7.70 -1.41
C THR A 51 -10.65 8.49 -0.39
N LEU A 52 -9.68 7.85 0.25
CA LEU A 52 -8.84 8.50 1.26
C LEU A 52 -8.04 9.66 0.68
N VAL A 53 -7.45 9.48 -0.51
CA VAL A 53 -6.73 10.53 -1.22
C VAL A 53 -7.64 11.71 -1.52
N ALA A 54 -8.85 11.47 -2.06
CA ALA A 54 -9.80 12.54 -2.38
C ALA A 54 -10.23 13.34 -1.15
N LEU A 55 -10.37 12.67 0.00
CA LEU A 55 -10.67 13.32 1.28
C LEU A 55 -9.46 14.10 1.82
N ALA A 56 -8.27 13.50 1.76
CA ALA A 56 -7.02 14.10 2.24
C ALA A 56 -6.61 15.36 1.45
N GLU A 57 -6.90 15.39 0.14
CA GLU A 57 -6.71 16.57 -0.71
C GLU A 57 -7.53 17.79 -0.22
N GLN A 58 -8.65 17.54 0.46
CA GLN A 58 -9.57 18.59 0.96
C GLN A 58 -9.39 18.91 2.45
N ASP A 59 -8.78 18.02 3.23
CA ASP A 59 -8.57 18.19 4.67
C ASP A 59 -7.15 17.77 5.07
N LYS A 60 -6.28 18.76 5.28
CA LYS A 60 -4.87 18.57 5.68
C LYS A 60 -4.70 17.86 7.02
N ARG A 61 -5.77 17.73 7.82
CA ARG A 61 -5.74 16.99 9.09
C ARG A 61 -5.78 15.48 8.88
N ILE A 62 -6.24 15.02 7.71
CA ILE A 62 -6.28 13.59 7.40
C ILE A 62 -4.87 13.09 7.12
N VAL A 63 -4.43 12.09 7.89
CA VAL A 63 -3.11 11.47 7.75
C VAL A 63 -3.29 9.97 7.63
N GLY A 64 -2.77 9.35 6.56
CA GLY A 64 -2.75 7.91 6.40
C GLY A 64 -1.54 7.31 7.10
N ILE A 65 -1.75 6.26 7.92
CA ILE A 65 -0.70 5.56 8.65
C ILE A 65 -0.71 4.09 8.21
N THR A 66 0.44 3.56 7.82
CA THR A 66 0.64 2.14 7.50
C THR A 66 1.71 1.53 8.38
N ALA A 67 1.66 0.21 8.54
CA ALA A 67 2.72 -0.59 9.16
C ALA A 67 3.41 -1.46 8.10
N ALA A 68 4.33 -0.87 7.31
CA ALA A 68 5.05 -1.51 6.20
C ALA A 68 4.19 -2.10 5.07
N MET A 69 2.91 -1.75 4.98
CA MET A 69 1.94 -2.34 4.06
C MET A 69 1.39 -1.32 3.04
N ALA A 70 2.21 -0.36 2.61
CA ALA A 70 1.81 0.74 1.74
C ALA A 70 1.11 0.27 0.44
N THR A 71 1.71 -0.67 -0.29
CA THR A 71 1.15 -1.18 -1.56
C THR A 71 -0.06 -2.09 -1.37
N GLY A 72 -0.11 -2.87 -0.27
CA GLY A 72 -1.24 -3.75 0.04
C GLY A 72 -2.49 -2.98 0.47
N THR A 73 -2.30 -1.92 1.26
CA THR A 73 -3.38 -1.02 1.70
C THR A 73 -3.74 0.04 0.64
N GLY A 74 -2.85 0.30 -0.33
CA GLY A 74 -3.00 1.35 -1.33
C GLY A 74 -2.59 2.75 -0.84
N LEU A 75 -1.96 2.84 0.33
CA LEU A 75 -1.43 4.11 0.87
C LEU A 75 -0.18 4.61 0.14
N ASP A 76 0.45 3.79 -0.70
CA ASP A 76 1.48 4.22 -1.65
C ASP A 76 0.97 5.35 -2.58
N LYS A 77 -0.31 5.33 -2.95
CA LYS A 77 -0.94 6.43 -3.72
C LYS A 77 -1.03 7.73 -2.92
N LEU A 78 -1.34 7.63 -1.61
CA LEU A 78 -1.38 8.79 -0.73
C LEU A 78 0.02 9.37 -0.53
N GLN A 79 1.02 8.50 -0.28
CA GLN A 79 2.43 8.89 -0.18
C GLN A 79 2.91 9.66 -1.42
N GLN A 80 2.58 9.16 -2.62
CA GLN A 80 2.99 9.80 -3.88
C GLN A 80 2.36 11.18 -4.08
N LYS A 81 1.09 11.35 -3.72
CA LYS A 81 0.33 12.59 -3.95
C LYS A 81 0.48 13.62 -2.83
N LEU A 82 0.45 13.18 -1.59
CA LEU A 82 0.41 13.99 -0.37
C LEU A 82 1.41 13.42 0.66
N PRO A 83 2.74 13.51 0.40
CA PRO A 83 3.76 12.89 1.24
C PRO A 83 3.72 13.36 2.70
N GLU A 84 3.33 14.62 2.94
CA GLU A 84 3.20 15.20 4.29
C GLU A 84 2.01 14.63 5.09
N GLN A 85 1.08 13.95 4.42
CA GLN A 85 -0.12 13.33 5.03
C GLN A 85 0.00 11.80 5.08
N TYR A 86 1.23 11.27 5.02
CA TYR A 86 1.50 9.84 5.02
C TYR A 86 2.59 9.49 6.04
N VAL A 87 2.39 8.40 6.79
CA VAL A 87 3.39 7.85 7.71
C VAL A 87 3.48 6.33 7.54
N ASP A 88 4.70 5.81 7.41
CA ASP A 88 5.01 4.38 7.56
C ASP A 88 5.77 4.17 8.86
N VAL A 89 5.21 3.40 9.78
CA VAL A 89 5.87 3.08 11.06
C VAL A 89 6.76 1.83 10.99
N GLY A 90 6.91 1.23 9.81
CA GLY A 90 7.54 -0.10 9.66
C GLY A 90 6.63 -1.20 10.18
N ILE A 91 7.19 -2.37 10.52
CA ILE A 91 6.42 -3.51 11.06
C ILE A 91 6.16 -3.28 12.56
N ALA A 92 5.29 -2.32 12.88
CA ALA A 92 5.02 -1.86 14.24
C ALA A 92 3.57 -1.38 14.41
N GLU A 93 2.60 -2.29 14.31
CA GLU A 93 1.16 -2.00 14.37
C GLU A 93 0.74 -1.33 15.67
N GLN A 94 1.33 -1.73 16.80
CA GLN A 94 1.10 -1.08 18.10
C GLN A 94 1.45 0.40 18.03
N HIS A 95 2.61 0.74 17.44
CA HIS A 95 3.03 2.11 17.25
C HIS A 95 2.11 2.86 16.28
N ALA A 96 1.65 2.22 15.19
CA ALA A 96 0.70 2.84 14.26
C ALA A 96 -0.57 3.33 14.97
N VAL A 97 -1.15 2.49 15.83
CA VAL A 97 -2.38 2.80 16.57
C VAL A 97 -2.13 3.85 17.67
N THR A 98 -1.04 3.74 18.43
CA THR A 98 -0.71 4.73 19.47
C THR A 98 -0.36 6.10 18.86
N LEU A 99 0.35 6.12 17.75
CA LEU A 99 0.62 7.36 16.99
C LEU A 99 -0.68 8.01 16.52
N ALA A 100 -1.59 7.22 15.94
CA ALA A 100 -2.90 7.69 15.55
C ALA A 100 -3.68 8.28 16.74
N ALA A 101 -3.67 7.60 17.90
CA ALA A 101 -4.30 8.11 19.10
C ALA A 101 -3.71 9.48 19.50
N GLY A 102 -2.39 9.61 19.55
CA GLY A 102 -1.70 10.88 19.84
C GLY A 102 -2.08 11.99 18.88
N MET A 103 -2.03 11.73 17.56
CA MET A 103 -2.45 12.68 16.51
C MET A 103 -3.90 13.13 16.70
N ALA A 104 -4.81 12.20 17.01
CA ALA A 104 -6.22 12.51 17.24
C ALA A 104 -6.40 13.47 18.43
N THR A 105 -5.61 13.34 19.50
CA THR A 105 -5.66 14.30 20.63
C THR A 105 -5.27 15.72 20.25
N GLN A 106 -4.49 15.88 19.17
CA GLN A 106 -4.02 17.18 18.66
C GLN A 106 -4.92 17.73 17.53
N GLY A 107 -6.12 17.18 17.37
CA GLY A 107 -7.10 17.64 16.37
C GLY A 107 -6.86 17.14 14.95
N MET A 108 -5.94 16.19 14.77
CA MET A 108 -5.73 15.51 13.49
C MET A 108 -6.79 14.43 13.26
N ARG A 109 -6.88 13.93 12.03
CA ARG A 109 -7.83 12.88 11.60
C ARG A 109 -7.08 11.67 11.02
N PRO A 110 -6.33 10.94 11.86
CA PRO A 110 -5.49 9.84 11.40
C PRO A 110 -6.32 8.63 10.96
N VAL A 111 -5.85 7.95 9.92
CA VAL A 111 -6.41 6.71 9.39
C VAL A 111 -5.31 5.64 9.41
N ALA A 112 -5.31 4.79 10.43
CA ALA A 112 -4.43 3.64 10.52
C ALA A 112 -4.98 2.50 9.65
N ALA A 113 -4.37 2.27 8.48
CA ALA A 113 -4.75 1.21 7.57
C ALA A 113 -3.96 -0.07 7.89
N ILE A 114 -4.60 -0.99 8.61
CA ILE A 114 -4.01 -2.24 9.11
C ILE A 114 -4.89 -3.41 8.66
N TYR A 115 -4.28 -4.53 8.25
CA TYR A 115 -5.03 -5.74 7.90
C TYR A 115 -5.55 -6.40 9.16
N SER A 116 -6.71 -7.05 9.09
CA SER A 116 -7.36 -7.65 10.26
C SER A 116 -6.52 -8.67 11.04
N THR A 117 -5.52 -9.30 10.42
CA THR A 117 -4.68 -10.32 11.06
C THR A 117 -3.47 -9.72 11.79
N PHE A 118 -3.18 -8.44 11.58
CA PHE A 118 -2.10 -7.71 12.23
C PHE A 118 -2.68 -6.83 13.34
#